data_AF-A0A6C0AKX9-F1
#
_entry.id   AF-A0A6C0AKX9-F1
#
_cell.length_a   1.000
_cell.length_b   1.000
_cell.length_c   1.000
_cell.angle_alpha   90.00
_cell.angle_beta   90.00
_cell.angle_gamma   90.00
#
_symmetry.space_group_name_H-M   'P 1'
#
loop_
_entity.id
_entity.type
_entity.pdbx_description
1 polymer ?
#
loop_
_entity_poly.entity_id
_entity_poly.type
_entity_poly.pdbx_seq_one_letter_code
_entity_poly.pdbx_strand_id
1 'polypeptide(L)'
;MNELSDDLIIIIFSYAKSNLNFTNKYMNNLIEKERKRFLMKPIEVYYKLVKWTYSSTAPLIINRTNRVHQYRPRMKVYPTKKTKIHKIPLGFVRKDLSIYPSKLLELCLIRPNAVRPRDSIYMVTRLPMYNIWSIWIKNEDYKRAKLYEMLHPCLNTYKYIIPKK
;
A
#
# COMPACT_ATOMS: atom_id res chain seq x y z
N MET A 1 19.81 -25.00 30.18
CA MET A 1 19.04 -23.92 29.53
C MET A 1 18.55 -24.47 28.20
N ASN A 2 17.24 -24.48 27.94
CA ASN A 2 16.71 -24.95 26.67
C ASN A 2 16.97 -23.87 25.62
N GLU A 3 18.11 -23.94 24.96
CA GLU A 3 18.40 -23.10 23.80
C GLU A 3 17.45 -23.48 22.67
N LEU A 4 16.87 -22.46 22.03
CA LEU A 4 15.99 -22.64 20.89
C LEU A 4 16.83 -23.18 19.71
N SER A 5 16.31 -24.15 18.96
CA SER A 5 17.06 -24.67 17.81
C SER A 5 17.31 -23.59 16.75
N ASP A 6 18.45 -23.69 16.08
CA ASP A 6 18.88 -22.77 15.02
C ASP A 6 17.80 -22.59 13.93
N ASP A 7 17.09 -23.67 13.56
CA ASP A 7 15.99 -23.61 12.60
C ASP A 7 14.83 -22.73 13.06
N LEU A 8 14.46 -22.82 14.34
CA LEU A 8 13.40 -21.99 14.91
C LEU A 8 13.85 -20.53 15.03
N ILE A 9 15.12 -20.30 15.35
CA ILE A 9 15.72 -18.96 15.36
C ILE A 9 15.63 -18.35 13.95
N ILE A 10 16.02 -19.09 12.91
CA ILE A 10 15.94 -18.61 11.53
C ILE A 10 14.49 -18.25 11.19
N ILE A 11 13.52 -19.13 11.46
CA ILE A 11 12.10 -18.89 11.17
C ILE A 11 11.58 -17.63 11.88
N ILE A 12 11.79 -17.52 13.19
CA ILE A 12 11.30 -16.39 13.99
C ILE A 12 11.91 -15.09 13.46
N PHE A 13 13.23 -15.04 13.29
CA PHE A 13 13.91 -13.83 12.88
C PHE A 13 13.73 -13.51 11.39
N SER A 14 13.39 -14.48 10.54
CA SER A 14 12.94 -14.22 9.18
C SER A 14 11.70 -13.35 9.13
N TYR A 15 10.81 -13.41 10.13
CA TYR A 15 9.54 -12.67 10.13
C TYR A 15 9.36 -11.66 11.27
N ALA A 16 10.25 -11.66 12.27
CA ALA A 16 10.23 -10.70 13.36
C ALA A 16 10.79 -9.34 12.93
N LYS A 17 10.16 -8.27 13.44
CA LYS A 17 10.66 -6.89 13.33
C LYS A 17 11.79 -6.70 14.36
N SER A 18 12.91 -7.36 14.13
CA SER A 18 14.06 -7.35 15.03
C SER A 18 15.23 -6.62 14.38
N ASN A 19 15.79 -5.65 15.10
CA ASN A 19 17.08 -5.02 14.79
C ASN A 19 18.26 -5.81 15.40
N LEU A 20 18.01 -7.00 15.96
CA LEU A 20 19.06 -7.83 16.51
C LEU A 20 19.89 -8.35 15.35
N ASN A 21 21.10 -7.81 15.22
CA ASN A 21 22.11 -8.36 14.34
C ASN A 21 22.67 -9.60 15.02
N PHE A 22 22.50 -10.77 14.40
CA PHE A 22 23.26 -11.92 14.83
C PHE A 22 24.74 -11.66 14.54
N THR A 23 25.60 -11.98 15.49
CA THR A 23 27.06 -11.95 15.30
C THR A 23 27.50 -12.96 14.24
N ASN A 24 26.70 -14.00 13.98
CA ASN A 24 26.94 -15.01 12.95
C ASN A 24 26.45 -14.55 11.55
N LYS A 25 27.41 -14.27 10.65
CA LYS A 25 27.16 -13.88 9.26
C LYS A 25 26.40 -14.95 8.45
N TYR A 26 26.63 -16.23 8.71
CA TYR A 26 25.97 -17.33 8.01
C TYR A 26 24.46 -17.34 8.29
N MET A 27 24.08 -17.20 9.57
CA MET A 27 22.67 -17.13 10.00
C MET A 27 21.95 -15.92 9.40
N ASN A 28 22.59 -14.75 9.38
CA ASN A 28 22.04 -13.56 8.74
C ASN A 28 21.75 -13.79 7.24
N ASN A 29 22.67 -14.44 6.53
CA ASN A 29 22.49 -14.76 5.10
C ASN A 29 21.29 -15.69 4.86
N LEU A 30 21.09 -16.70 5.72
CA LEU A 30 19.94 -17.60 5.63
C LEU A 30 18.63 -16.86 5.87
N ILE A 31 18.58 -16.02 6.91
CA ILE A 31 17.41 -15.18 7.25
C ILE A 31 17.04 -14.26 6.08
N GLU A 32 18.03 -13.57 5.49
CA GLU A 32 17.81 -12.72 4.32
C GLU A 32 17.30 -13.50 3.10
N LYS A 33 17.85 -14.69 2.86
CA LYS A 33 17.45 -15.54 1.74
C LYS A 33 15.99 -15.97 1.88
N GLU A 34 15.57 -16.38 3.08
CA GLU A 34 14.17 -16.72 3.37
C GLU A 34 13.24 -15.52 3.23
N ARG A 35 13.63 -14.34 3.73
CA ARG A 35 12.87 -13.09 3.53
C ARG A 35 12.70 -12.77 2.05
N LYS A 36 13.78 -12.81 1.27
CA LYS A 36 13.75 -12.57 -0.18
C LYS A 36 12.83 -13.57 -0.87
N ARG A 37 12.91 -14.86 -0.52
CA ARG A 37 12.06 -15.92 -1.07
C ARG A 37 10.58 -15.69 -0.74
N PHE A 38 10.26 -15.28 0.48
CA PHE A 38 8.89 -14.94 0.88
C PHE A 38 8.35 -13.75 0.06
N LEU A 39 9.13 -12.68 -0.09
CA LEU A 39 8.76 -11.47 -0.83
C LEU A 39 8.61 -11.68 -2.35
N MET A 40 9.25 -12.73 -2.89
CA MET A 40 9.05 -13.13 -4.29
C MET A 40 7.71 -13.79 -4.54
N LYS A 41 7.09 -14.40 -3.53
CA LYS A 41 5.77 -14.99 -3.69
C LYS A 41 4.73 -13.85 -3.76
N PRO A 42 3.95 -13.74 -4.84
CA PRO A 42 3.01 -12.63 -4.99
C PRO A 42 1.82 -12.74 -4.04
N ILE A 43 1.29 -11.59 -3.63
CA ILE A 43 0.01 -11.44 -2.90
C ILE A 43 -1.00 -10.86 -3.87
N GLU A 44 -2.16 -11.48 -3.99
CA GLU A 44 -3.22 -10.98 -4.86
C GLU A 44 -4.02 -9.89 -4.14
N VAL A 45 -4.07 -8.69 -4.73
CA VAL A 45 -4.85 -7.57 -4.23
C VAL A 45 -6.00 -7.29 -5.17
N TYR A 46 -7.14 -6.95 -4.60
CA TYR A 46 -8.37 -6.58 -5.28
C TYR A 46 -8.60 -5.09 -5.04
N TYR A 47 -8.93 -4.34 -6.08
CA TYR A 47 -9.08 -2.90 -5.95
C TYR A 47 -10.09 -2.33 -6.93
N LYS A 48 -10.69 -1.20 -6.56
CA LYS A 48 -11.51 -0.36 -7.44
C LYS A 48 -10.83 0.99 -7.59
N LEU A 49 -10.72 1.46 -8.83
CA LEU A 49 -10.28 2.81 -9.11
C LEU A 49 -11.48 3.73 -9.21
N VAL A 50 -11.30 4.96 -8.80
CA VAL A 50 -12.26 6.03 -9.06
C VAL A 50 -11.61 7.08 -9.96
N LYS A 51 -12.36 7.53 -10.95
CA LYS A 51 -12.00 8.61 -11.86
C LYS A 51 -12.76 9.86 -11.47
N TRP A 52 -12.03 10.96 -11.43
CA TRP A 52 -12.55 12.29 -11.22
C TRP A 52 -12.38 13.11 -12.48
N THR A 53 -13.48 13.71 -12.93
CA THR A 53 -13.50 14.57 -14.11
C THR A 53 -14.19 15.87 -13.78
N TYR A 54 -13.57 16.99 -14.11
CA TYR A 54 -14.20 18.30 -14.02
C TYR A 54 -14.98 18.59 -15.31
N SER A 55 -15.93 19.52 -15.22
CA SER A 55 -16.61 20.06 -16.40
C SER A 55 -15.60 20.74 -17.33
N SER A 56 -15.84 20.73 -18.64
CA SER A 56 -15.06 21.49 -19.62
C SER A 56 -15.09 23.00 -19.37
N THR A 57 -16.15 23.49 -18.71
CA THR A 57 -16.30 24.90 -18.31
C THR A 57 -15.53 25.28 -17.05
N ALA A 58 -14.93 24.31 -16.34
CA ALA A 58 -14.16 24.62 -15.14
C ALA A 58 -12.83 25.32 -15.48
N PRO A 59 -12.38 26.29 -14.66
CA PRO A 59 -11.06 26.90 -14.82
C PRO A 59 -9.96 25.85 -14.82
N LEU A 60 -8.87 26.09 -15.56
CA LEU A 60 -7.72 25.19 -15.67
C LEU A 60 -7.17 24.76 -14.30
N ILE A 61 -7.12 25.71 -13.36
CA ILE A 61 -6.67 25.50 -11.99
C ILE A 61 -7.78 25.95 -11.05
N ILE A 62 -8.13 25.10 -10.10
CA ILE A 62 -9.10 25.45 -9.05
C ILE A 62 -8.43 25.40 -7.68
N ASN A 63 -8.90 26.27 -6.78
CA ASN A 63 -8.60 26.20 -5.36
C ASN A 63 -9.64 25.30 -4.67
N ARG A 64 -9.17 24.23 -4.02
CA ARG A 64 -9.98 23.22 -3.33
C ARG A 64 -10.51 23.66 -1.97
N THR A 65 -10.10 24.80 -1.42
CA THR A 65 -10.63 25.30 -0.13
C THR A 65 -11.78 26.28 -0.33
N ASN A 66 -11.69 27.16 -1.33
CA ASN A 66 -12.62 28.31 -1.43
C ASN A 66 -13.79 28.09 -2.40
N ARG A 67 -13.74 27.12 -3.32
CA ARG A 67 -14.75 26.96 -4.40
C ARG A 67 -15.21 25.51 -4.62
N VAL A 68 -15.28 24.72 -3.55
CA VAL A 68 -15.58 23.27 -3.61
C VAL A 68 -16.90 22.96 -4.32
N HIS A 69 -17.92 23.80 -4.12
CA HIS A 69 -19.26 23.58 -4.67
C HIS A 69 -19.39 24.01 -6.14
N GLN A 70 -18.74 25.10 -6.55
CA GLN A 70 -18.86 25.66 -7.90
C GLN A 70 -18.23 24.76 -8.96
N TYR A 71 -17.10 24.12 -8.64
CA TYR A 71 -16.38 23.26 -9.57
C TYR A 71 -16.34 21.82 -9.08
N ARG A 72 -17.50 21.28 -8.68
CA ARG A 72 -17.58 19.91 -8.18
C ARG A 72 -17.22 18.91 -9.28
N PRO A 73 -16.21 18.04 -9.09
CA PRO A 73 -15.89 17.01 -10.07
C PRO A 73 -16.96 15.91 -10.08
N ARG A 74 -17.18 15.32 -11.25
CA ARG A 74 -17.93 14.08 -11.39
C ARG A 74 -17.04 12.91 -10.99
N MET A 75 -17.62 11.97 -10.25
CA MET A 75 -16.96 10.78 -9.73
C MET A 75 -17.51 9.55 -10.44
N LYS A 76 -16.63 8.70 -10.99
CA LYS A 76 -17.00 7.40 -11.56
C LYS A 76 -16.13 6.30 -10.96
N VAL A 77 -16.74 5.36 -10.26
CA VAL A 77 -16.07 4.17 -9.73
C VAL A 77 -16.05 3.10 -10.81
N TYR A 78 -14.88 2.52 -11.05
CA TYR A 78 -14.69 1.45 -12.02
C TYR A 78 -14.93 0.07 -11.40
N PRO A 79 -15.18 -0.96 -12.23
CA PRO A 79 -15.27 -2.34 -11.77
C PRO A 79 -14.02 -2.79 -11.02
N THR A 80 -14.18 -3.85 -10.24
CA THR A 80 -13.07 -4.47 -9.50
C THR A 80 -12.00 -4.98 -10.46
N LYS A 81 -10.75 -4.63 -10.15
CA LYS A 81 -9.55 -5.18 -10.77
C LYS A 81 -8.81 -6.04 -9.74
N LYS A 82 -8.01 -6.98 -10.23
CA LYS A 82 -7.10 -7.79 -9.41
C LYS A 82 -5.69 -7.69 -9.95
N THR A 83 -4.70 -7.71 -9.07
CA THR A 83 -3.28 -7.65 -9.44
C THR A 83 -2.44 -8.42 -8.44
N LYS A 84 -1.39 -9.06 -8.92
CA LYS A 84 -0.40 -9.76 -8.10
C LYS A 84 0.73 -8.80 -7.72
N ILE A 85 0.90 -8.56 -6.43
CA ILE A 85 1.93 -7.67 -5.88
C ILE A 85 3.09 -8.50 -5.35
N HIS A 86 4.30 -8.12 -5.73
CA HIS A 86 5.55 -8.72 -5.27
C HIS A 86 6.61 -7.63 -5.19
N LYS A 87 7.50 -7.70 -4.19
CA LYS A 87 8.62 -6.74 -3.98
C LYS A 87 8.22 -5.25 -3.90
N ILE A 88 6.94 -4.96 -3.72
CA ILE A 88 6.41 -3.60 -3.52
C ILE A 88 5.78 -3.56 -2.13
N PRO A 89 6.02 -2.52 -1.33
CA PRO A 89 5.40 -2.40 -0.02
C PRO A 89 3.88 -2.31 -0.13
N LEU A 90 3.14 -3.15 0.59
CA LEU A 90 1.68 -3.14 0.56
C LEU A 90 1.09 -1.88 1.20
N GLY A 91 1.71 -1.40 2.27
CA GLY A 91 1.11 -0.44 3.20
C GLY A 91 0.54 -1.16 4.41
N PHE A 92 -0.57 -0.68 4.98
CA PHE A 92 -1.13 -1.23 6.21
C PHE A 92 -2.35 -2.12 5.92
N VAL A 93 -2.33 -3.37 6.39
CA VAL A 93 -3.44 -4.30 6.26
C VAL A 93 -4.34 -4.18 7.48
N ARG A 94 -5.62 -3.89 7.31
CA ARG A 94 -6.58 -3.83 8.43
C ARG A 94 -7.17 -5.21 8.73
N LYS A 95 -7.73 -5.36 9.94
CA LYS A 95 -8.42 -6.60 10.35
C LYS A 95 -9.65 -6.93 9.48
N ASP A 96 -10.25 -5.92 8.85
CA ASP A 96 -11.37 -6.05 7.92
C ASP A 96 -10.92 -6.41 6.48
N LEU A 97 -9.66 -6.83 6.30
CA LEU A 97 -9.03 -7.20 5.03
C LEU A 97 -8.79 -6.03 4.06
N SER A 98 -9.18 -4.81 4.41
CA SER A 98 -8.88 -3.63 3.62
C SER A 98 -7.42 -3.20 3.79
N ILE A 99 -6.87 -2.53 2.78
CA ILE A 99 -5.49 -2.06 2.78
C ILE A 99 -5.46 -0.53 2.71
N TYR A 100 -4.65 0.11 3.55
CA TYR A 100 -4.19 1.46 3.29
C TYR A 100 -2.92 1.36 2.44
N PRO A 101 -3.00 1.60 1.12
CA PRO A 101 -1.91 1.30 0.23
C PRO A 101 -0.72 2.19 0.52
N SER A 102 0.49 1.65 0.37
CA SER A 102 1.69 2.49 0.31
C SER A 102 1.63 3.43 -0.90
N LYS A 103 2.36 4.55 -0.85
CA LYS A 103 2.46 5.48 -2.00
C LYS A 103 2.96 4.78 -3.26
N LEU A 104 3.91 3.84 -3.11
CA LEU A 104 4.45 3.09 -4.24
C LEU A 104 3.38 2.16 -4.85
N LEU A 105 2.64 1.44 -4.00
CA LEU A 105 1.54 0.58 -4.46
C LEU A 105 0.46 1.41 -5.17
N GLU A 106 0.07 2.56 -4.60
CA GLU A 106 -0.91 3.46 -5.22
C GLU A 106 -0.46 3.91 -6.63
N LEU A 107 0.80 4.34 -6.76
CA LEU A 107 1.35 4.75 -8.05
C LEU A 107 1.37 3.61 -9.06
N CYS A 108 1.78 2.41 -8.64
CA CYS A 108 1.81 1.23 -9.51
C CYS A 108 0.42 0.81 -9.99
N LEU A 109 -0.60 0.89 -9.13
CA LEU A 109 -1.97 0.48 -9.47
C LEU A 109 -2.72 1.50 -10.35
N ILE A 110 -2.33 2.78 -10.28
CA ILE A 110 -2.98 3.86 -11.03
C ILE A 110 -2.32 4.13 -12.39
N ARG A 111 -1.00 3.91 -12.51
CA ARG A 111 -0.26 4.14 -13.76
C ARG A 111 -0.88 3.38 -14.96
N PRO A 112 -0.84 3.98 -16.16
CA PRO A 112 -0.21 5.26 -16.53
C PRO A 112 -1.05 6.51 -16.21
N ASN A 113 -2.16 6.39 -15.47
CA ASN A 113 -3.07 7.51 -15.25
C ASN A 113 -2.54 8.54 -14.23
N ALA A 114 -3.05 9.77 -14.32
CA ALA A 114 -2.74 10.84 -13.37
C ALA A 114 -3.36 10.56 -11.99
N VAL A 115 -2.55 10.61 -10.92
CA VAL A 115 -3.03 10.46 -9.54
C VAL A 115 -3.65 11.77 -9.06
N ARG A 116 -4.83 11.70 -8.43
CA ARG A 116 -5.49 12.86 -7.84
C ARG A 116 -4.67 13.36 -6.64
N PRO A 117 -4.22 14.63 -6.65
CA PRO A 117 -3.51 15.19 -5.51
C PRO A 117 -4.44 15.30 -4.30
N ARG A 118 -3.97 14.86 -3.13
CA ARG A 118 -4.74 14.86 -1.88
C ARG A 118 -4.48 16.09 -1.02
N ASP A 119 -3.24 16.55 -0.96
CA ASP A 119 -2.82 17.65 -0.06
C ASP A 119 -2.67 18.98 -0.78
N SER A 120 -2.67 18.98 -2.12
CA SER A 120 -2.55 20.23 -2.86
C SER A 120 -3.82 21.05 -2.72
N ILE A 121 -3.66 22.32 -2.35
CA ILE A 121 -4.73 23.34 -2.35
C ILE A 121 -5.21 23.56 -3.79
N TYR A 122 -4.29 23.59 -4.74
CA TYR A 122 -4.57 23.82 -6.16
C TYR A 122 -4.64 22.51 -6.95
N MET A 123 -5.57 22.43 -7.90
CA MET A 123 -5.74 21.23 -8.74
C MET A 123 -5.99 21.61 -10.19
N VAL A 124 -5.29 20.93 -11.10
CA VAL A 124 -5.52 21.03 -12.54
C VAL A 124 -6.80 20.27 -12.92
N THR A 125 -7.68 20.88 -13.70
CA THR A 125 -9.01 20.33 -14.03
C THR A 125 -9.10 19.66 -15.40
N ARG A 126 -8.16 19.98 -16.32
CA ARG A 126 -8.20 19.53 -17.72
C ARG A 126 -7.98 18.04 -17.93
N LEU A 127 -7.35 17.35 -16.99
CA LEU A 127 -7.04 15.92 -17.12
C LEU A 127 -7.86 15.11 -16.11
N PRO A 128 -8.36 13.91 -16.51
CA PRO A 128 -8.99 13.00 -15.58
C PRO A 128 -7.96 12.52 -14.56
N MET A 129 -8.33 12.56 -13.28
CA MET A 129 -7.47 12.13 -12.19
C MET A 129 -8.05 10.92 -11.49
N TYR A 130 -7.19 10.07 -10.93
CA TYR A 130 -7.58 8.80 -10.34
C TYR A 130 -7.07 8.64 -8.92
N ASN A 131 -7.81 7.91 -8.11
CA ASN A 131 -7.32 7.34 -6.85
C ASN A 131 -7.91 5.95 -6.64
N ILE A 132 -7.36 5.24 -5.68
CA ILE A 132 -7.94 3.99 -5.21
C ILE A 132 -9.19 4.34 -4.39
N TRP A 133 -10.34 3.79 -4.80
CA TRP A 133 -11.60 3.87 -4.07
C TRP A 133 -11.59 2.91 -2.88
N SER A 134 -11.24 1.65 -3.15
CA SER A 134 -11.12 0.59 -2.16
C SER A 134 -10.08 -0.41 -2.63
N ILE A 135 -9.32 -0.97 -1.70
CA ILE A 135 -8.35 -2.04 -1.94
C ILE A 135 -8.39 -3.04 -0.77
N TRP A 136 -8.36 -4.32 -1.08
CA TRP A 136 -8.49 -5.41 -0.11
C TRP A 136 -7.82 -6.69 -0.59
N ILE A 137 -7.72 -7.65 0.32
CA ILE A 137 -7.23 -9.02 0.09
C ILE A 137 -8.30 -10.04 0.47
N LYS A 138 -8.09 -11.30 0.09
CA LYS A 138 -8.90 -12.42 0.59
C LYS A 138 -8.51 -12.78 2.01
N ASN A 139 -9.44 -13.41 2.73
CA ASN A 139 -9.23 -13.83 4.11
C ASN A 139 -8.05 -14.81 4.26
N GLU A 140 -7.91 -15.73 3.30
CA GLU A 140 -6.82 -16.72 3.22
C GLU A 140 -5.43 -16.05 3.19
N ASP A 141 -5.32 -14.87 2.60
CA ASP A 141 -4.06 -14.13 2.48
C ASP A 141 -3.77 -13.22 3.68
N TYR A 142 -4.69 -13.06 4.64
CA TYR A 142 -4.56 -12.07 5.72
C TYR A 142 -3.29 -12.24 6.56
N LYS A 143 -3.04 -13.46 7.07
CA LYS A 143 -1.84 -13.76 7.87
C LYS A 143 -0.57 -13.44 7.10
N ARG A 144 -0.53 -13.83 5.83
CA ARG A 144 0.61 -13.63 4.95
C ARG A 144 0.82 -12.14 4.62
N ALA A 145 -0.24 -11.41 4.35
CA ALA A 145 -0.18 -9.98 4.08
C ALA A 145 0.29 -9.20 5.31
N LYS A 146 -0.08 -9.64 6.52
CA LYS A 146 0.43 -9.07 7.76
C LYS A 146 1.93 -9.29 7.95
N LEU A 147 2.42 -10.50 7.68
CA LEU A 147 3.86 -10.76 7.68
C LEU A 147 4.58 -9.93 6.62
N TYR A 148 3.98 -9.79 5.43
CA TYR A 148 4.52 -8.96 4.36
C TYR A 148 4.61 -7.47 4.75
N GLU A 149 3.56 -6.92 5.37
CA GLU A 149 3.56 -5.56 5.95
C GLU A 149 4.68 -5.38 6.98
N MET A 150 4.91 -6.38 7.84
CA MET A 150 5.99 -6.33 8.83
C MET A 150 7.39 -6.33 8.21
N LEU A 151 7.58 -7.07 7.11
CA LEU A 151 8.86 -7.18 6.40
C LEU A 151 9.17 -5.99 5.47
N HIS A 152 8.14 -5.30 4.98
CA HIS A 152 8.25 -4.04 4.25
C HIS A 152 7.59 -2.89 5.02
N PRO A 153 8.14 -2.48 6.18
CA PRO A 153 7.51 -1.46 7.00
C PRO A 153 7.50 -0.11 6.27
N CYS A 154 6.30 0.40 6.01
CA CYS A 154 6.09 1.70 5.37
C CYS A 154 6.07 2.88 6.37
N LEU A 155 6.89 2.86 7.42
CA LEU A 155 6.84 3.79 8.57
C LEU A 155 6.74 5.27 8.16
N ASN A 156 7.43 5.68 7.09
CA ASN A 156 7.48 7.08 6.64
C ASN A 156 6.48 7.40 5.50
N THR A 157 5.62 6.46 5.11
CA THR A 157 4.66 6.64 3.99
C THR A 157 3.21 6.34 4.37
N TYR A 158 2.94 6.07 5.65
CA TYR A 158 1.59 5.99 6.18
C TYR A 158 0.98 7.39 6.25
N LYS A 159 0.22 7.74 5.20
CA LYS A 159 -0.49 9.01 5.15
C LYS A 159 -1.87 8.97 5.80
N TYR A 160 -2.34 7.78 6.15
CA TYR A 160 -3.55 7.61 6.93
C TYR A 160 -3.15 7.65 8.39
N ILE A 161 -3.61 8.67 9.10
CA ILE A 161 -3.62 8.69 10.56
C ILE A 161 -4.25 7.36 10.97
N ILE A 162 -3.44 6.44 11.50
CA ILE A 162 -3.96 5.25 12.16
C ILE A 162 -4.87 5.82 13.25
N PRO A 163 -6.20 5.58 13.22
CA PRO A 163 -7.05 6.06 14.30
C PRO A 163 -6.44 5.50 15.58
N LYS A 164 -6.04 6.41 16.49
CA LYS A 164 -5.62 6.01 17.82
C LYS A 164 -6.79 5.23 18.39
N LYS A 165 -6.52 4.00 18.82
CA LYS A 165 -7.48 3.23 19.63
C LYS A 165 -7.89 4.05 20.84
#